data_AF-A0A6G6WF93-F1
#
_entry.id   AF-A0A6G6WF93-F1
#
_cell.length_a   1.000
_cell.length_b   1.000
_cell.length_c   1.000
_cell.angle_alpha   90.00
_cell.angle_beta   90.00
_cell.angle_gamma   90.00
#
_symmetry.space_group_name_H-M   'P 1'
#
loop_
_entity.id
_entity.type
_entity.pdbx_description
1 polymer ?
#
loop_
_entity_poly.entity_id
_entity_poly.type
_entity_poly.pdbx_seq_one_letter_code
_entity_poly.pdbx_strand_id
1 'polypeptide(L)'
;MADSTRRARLDTPRDVRRQLVRRPTRDSDRFGVFAEQFARFMGTATFLLYMTLFVVIWMLWNVAAPDSWRFDEFPFIFLTLMLSLQASYAAPLILLAQNRQEARDRVIAEQDRQADARAHADMEFLAREVASLRMAVGEVATRDFLRSELRSLLADLEERSVPGDRSEDPAEDVAPS
;
A
#
# COMPACT_ATOMS: atom_id res chain seq x y z
N MET A 1 -47.85 9.04 -38.73
CA MET A 1 -47.67 9.11 -37.27
C MET A 1 -46.91 7.85 -36.84
N ALA A 2 -46.04 7.96 -35.84
CA ALA A 2 -45.05 6.97 -35.36
C ALA A 2 -43.66 7.01 -36.03
N ASP A 3 -42.94 8.05 -35.63
CA ASP A 3 -41.49 8.09 -35.47
C ASP A 3 -41.06 7.09 -34.36
N SER A 4 -40.01 6.31 -34.58
CA SER A 4 -39.34 5.52 -33.54
C SER A 4 -37.86 5.25 -33.90
N THR A 5 -37.07 6.32 -33.84
CA THR A 5 -35.80 6.38 -33.07
C THR A 5 -35.05 5.07 -32.85
N ARG A 6 -34.28 4.64 -33.84
CA ARG A 6 -33.16 3.70 -33.64
C ARG A 6 -31.90 4.49 -33.27
N ARG A 7 -31.81 4.95 -32.01
CA ARG A 7 -30.59 5.57 -31.46
C ARG A 7 -29.47 4.54 -31.45
N ALA A 8 -28.53 4.69 -32.38
CA ALA A 8 -27.25 4.00 -32.36
C ALA A 8 -26.49 4.39 -31.08
N ARG A 9 -26.36 3.46 -30.14
CA ARG A 9 -25.45 3.59 -29.00
C ARG A 9 -24.02 3.50 -29.50
N LEU A 10 -23.42 4.66 -29.76
CA LEU A 10 -22.01 4.87 -30.04
C LEU A 10 -21.33 5.30 -28.73
N ASP A 11 -21.13 4.36 -27.81
CA ASP A 11 -20.30 4.60 -26.62
C ASP A 11 -19.64 3.30 -26.17
N THR A 12 -18.67 2.86 -26.96
CA THR A 12 -17.63 1.97 -26.46
C THR A 12 -16.33 2.47 -27.04
N PRO A 13 -15.49 3.19 -26.26
CA PRO A 13 -14.16 3.54 -26.72
C PRO A 13 -13.41 2.24 -26.95
N ARG A 14 -13.21 1.93 -28.23
CA ARG A 14 -12.42 0.81 -28.70
C ARG A 14 -10.98 1.13 -28.36
N ASP A 15 -10.48 0.58 -27.26
CA ASP A 15 -9.09 0.74 -26.85
C ASP A 15 -8.19 -0.10 -27.77
N VAL A 16 -7.94 0.43 -28.97
CA VAL A 16 -6.99 -0.13 -29.95
C VAL A 16 -5.65 0.53 -29.73
N ARG A 17 -5.03 0.30 -28.56
CA ARG A 17 -3.63 0.67 -28.33
C ARG A 17 -2.80 -0.55 -27.95
N ARG A 18 -2.19 -1.08 -29.02
CA ARG A 18 -0.83 -1.65 -29.07
C ARG A 18 -0.42 -2.54 -27.88
N GLN A 19 -0.49 -3.85 -28.10
CA GLN A 19 0.44 -4.78 -27.43
C GLN A 19 1.05 -5.76 -28.43
N LEU A 20 1.73 -5.19 -29.44
CA LEU A 20 2.52 -5.93 -30.43
C LEU A 20 4.00 -6.05 -30.03
N VAL A 21 4.33 -5.78 -28.76
CA VAL A 21 5.66 -6.01 -28.21
C VAL A 21 5.57 -7.21 -27.30
N ARG A 22 5.75 -8.39 -27.91
CA ARG A 22 6.07 -9.63 -27.21
C ARG A 22 7.38 -9.38 -26.46
N ARG A 23 7.29 -8.95 -25.21
CA ARG A 23 8.43 -8.76 -24.32
C ARG A 23 9.16 -10.10 -24.29
N PRO A 24 10.43 -10.20 -24.72
CA PRO A 24 11.15 -11.45 -24.62
C PRO A 24 11.27 -11.74 -23.13
N THR A 25 10.56 -12.76 -22.66
CA THR A 25 10.76 -13.37 -21.34
C THR A 25 12.10 -14.08 -21.39
N ARG A 26 13.17 -13.29 -21.39
CA ARG A 26 14.54 -13.75 -21.43
C ARG A 26 14.88 -14.24 -20.03
N ASP A 27 14.69 -15.53 -19.80
CA ASP A 27 15.31 -16.36 -18.77
C ASP A 27 15.52 -15.67 -17.40
N SER A 28 14.48 -14.98 -16.92
CA SER A 28 14.53 -14.11 -15.72
C SER A 28 14.84 -14.87 -14.44
N ASP A 29 14.52 -16.17 -14.44
CA ASP A 29 14.51 -17.03 -13.26
C ASP A 29 15.93 -17.45 -12.89
N ARG A 30 16.74 -17.91 -13.85
CA ARG A 30 18.14 -18.31 -13.57
C ARG A 30 18.97 -17.11 -13.16
N PHE A 31 18.91 -16.01 -13.92
CA PHE A 31 19.60 -14.77 -13.57
C PHE A 31 19.07 -14.14 -12.28
N GLY A 32 17.79 -14.36 -11.93
CA GLY A 32 17.18 -13.89 -10.70
C GLY A 32 17.79 -14.56 -9.47
N VAL A 33 17.89 -15.89 -9.49
CA VAL A 33 18.50 -16.68 -8.40
C VAL A 33 19.99 -16.35 -8.25
N PHE A 34 20.74 -16.25 -9.35
CA PHE A 34 22.15 -15.83 -9.31
C PHE A 34 22.31 -14.42 -8.73
N ALA A 35 21.48 -13.46 -9.15
CA ALA A 35 21.54 -12.10 -8.64
C ALA A 35 21.18 -12.01 -7.15
N GLU A 36 20.19 -12.78 -6.69
CA GLU A 36 19.81 -12.85 -5.27
C GLU A 36 20.94 -13.44 -4.41
N GLN A 37 21.58 -14.52 -4.89
CA GLN A 37 22.74 -15.10 -4.22
C GLN A 37 23.94 -14.15 -4.21
N PHE A 38 24.22 -13.47 -5.32
CA PHE A 38 25.27 -12.44 -5.40
C PHE A 38 25.00 -11.25 -4.48
N ALA A 39 23.75 -10.78 -4.39
CA ALA A 39 23.36 -9.67 -3.53
C ALA A 39 23.54 -10.03 -2.05
N ARG A 40 23.13 -11.23 -1.63
CA ARG A 40 23.38 -11.73 -0.26
C ARG A 40 24.87 -11.89 0.03
N PHE A 41 25.64 -12.34 -0.96
CA PHE A 41 27.08 -12.51 -0.83
C PHE A 41 27.84 -11.18 -0.70
N MET A 42 27.53 -10.18 -1.54
CA MET A 42 28.15 -8.85 -1.47
C MET A 42 27.66 -8.00 -0.28
N GLY A 43 26.43 -8.21 0.19
CA GLY A 43 25.88 -7.45 1.33
C GLY A 43 26.47 -7.84 2.68
N THR A 44 27.23 -8.93 2.76
CA THR A 44 27.79 -9.45 4.01
C THR A 44 29.29 -9.17 4.10
N ALA A 45 29.78 -8.78 5.29
CA ALA A 45 31.22 -8.55 5.56
C ALA A 45 32.12 -9.78 5.23
N THR A 46 31.52 -10.95 5.04
CA THR A 46 32.16 -12.20 4.68
C THR A 46 32.89 -12.13 3.32
N PHE A 47 32.39 -11.38 2.33
CA PHE A 47 33.07 -11.24 1.03
C PHE A 47 34.46 -10.61 1.18
N LEU A 48 34.53 -9.51 1.94
CA LEU A 48 35.78 -8.82 2.21
C LEU A 48 36.76 -9.76 2.94
N LEU A 49 36.28 -10.52 3.92
CA LEU A 49 37.11 -11.49 4.63
C LEU A 49 37.69 -12.56 3.71
N TYR A 50 36.90 -13.14 2.81
CA TYR A 50 37.41 -14.11 1.83
C TYR A 50 38.42 -13.50 0.86
N MET A 51 38.18 -12.27 0.38
CA MET A 51 39.12 -11.58 -0.50
C MET A 51 40.44 -11.24 0.20
N THR A 52 40.38 -10.75 1.44
CA THR A 52 41.59 -10.51 2.24
C THR A 52 42.35 -11.81 2.49
N LEU A 53 41.66 -12.89 2.84
CA LEU A 53 42.28 -14.20 3.06
C LEU A 53 42.95 -14.72 1.79
N PHE A 54 42.29 -14.57 0.63
CA PHE A 54 42.85 -14.95 -0.66
C PHE A 54 44.16 -14.19 -0.96
N VAL A 55 44.17 -12.86 -0.78
CA VAL A 55 45.38 -12.03 -0.98
C VAL A 55 46.50 -12.44 -0.02
N VAL A 56 46.18 -12.67 1.26
CA VAL A 56 47.16 -13.09 2.27
C VAL A 56 47.73 -14.46 1.92
N ILE A 57 46.90 -15.45 1.56
CA ILE A 57 47.37 -16.79 1.17
C ILE A 57 48.25 -16.70 -0.08
N TRP A 58 47.87 -15.91 -1.08
CA TRP A 58 48.66 -15.72 -2.30
C TRP A 58 50.04 -15.13 -2.01
N MET A 59 50.08 -14.09 -1.18
CA MET A 59 51.32 -13.45 -0.75
C MET A 59 52.20 -14.43 0.03
N LEU A 60 51.63 -15.13 1.01
CA LEU A 60 52.35 -16.12 1.82
C LEU A 60 52.90 -17.26 0.95
N TRP A 61 52.11 -17.75 0.00
CA TRP A 61 52.55 -18.78 -0.94
C TRP A 61 53.76 -18.30 -1.75
N ASN A 62 53.68 -17.13 -2.38
CA ASN A 62 54.76 -16.64 -3.24
C ASN A 62 56.00 -16.18 -2.47
N VAL A 63 55.90 -15.84 -1.18
CA VAL A 63 57.05 -15.48 -0.32
C VAL A 63 57.68 -16.73 0.30
N ALA A 64 56.89 -17.66 0.82
CA ALA A 64 57.37 -18.84 1.55
C ALA A 64 57.73 -20.02 0.63
N ALA A 65 57.25 -20.03 -0.62
CA ALA A 65 57.63 -21.06 -1.58
C ALA A 65 59.12 -20.96 -1.97
N PRO A 66 59.80 -22.09 -2.24
CA PRO A 66 61.14 -22.10 -2.84
C PRO A 66 61.15 -21.40 -4.19
N ASP A 67 62.28 -20.80 -4.59
CA ASP A 67 62.44 -20.00 -5.82
C ASP A 67 61.93 -20.72 -7.09
N SER A 68 62.00 -22.06 -7.13
CA SER A 68 61.50 -22.87 -8.25
C SER A 68 59.97 -22.87 -8.40
N TRP A 69 59.22 -22.56 -7.34
CA TRP A 69 57.74 -22.63 -7.29
C TRP A 69 57.08 -21.26 -7.09
N ARG A 70 57.87 -20.19 -6.97
CA ARG A 70 57.37 -18.82 -6.96
C ARG A 70 56.90 -18.46 -8.35
N PHE A 71 55.62 -18.15 -8.48
CA PHE A 71 55.03 -17.76 -9.76
C PHE A 71 54.91 -16.23 -9.88
N ASP A 72 54.78 -15.53 -8.75
CA ASP A 72 54.50 -14.10 -8.67
C ASP A 72 55.38 -13.44 -7.59
N GLU A 73 56.63 -13.13 -7.95
CA GLU A 73 57.59 -12.50 -7.03
C GLU A 73 57.28 -11.00 -6.84
N PHE A 74 57.77 -10.40 -5.76
CA PHE A 74 57.53 -8.99 -5.45
C PHE A 74 57.95 -8.11 -6.66
N PRO A 75 57.04 -7.30 -7.25
CA PRO A 75 55.88 -6.65 -6.65
C PRO A 75 54.48 -7.28 -6.88
N PHE A 76 54.37 -8.59 -7.12
CA PHE A 76 53.10 -9.32 -7.33
C PHE A 76 52.28 -8.83 -8.54
N ILE A 77 52.89 -8.88 -9.72
CA ILE A 77 52.29 -8.39 -10.98
C ILE A 77 51.05 -9.20 -11.34
N PHE A 78 51.05 -10.53 -11.16
CA PHE A 78 49.90 -11.37 -11.50
C PHE A 78 48.72 -11.10 -10.58
N LEU A 79 48.96 -10.97 -9.27
CA LEU A 79 47.92 -10.57 -8.32
C LEU A 79 47.32 -9.22 -8.71
N THR A 80 48.15 -8.25 -9.06
CA THR A 80 47.71 -6.91 -9.47
C THR A 80 46.87 -6.96 -10.75
N LEU A 81 47.33 -7.68 -11.77
CA LEU A 81 46.60 -7.87 -13.02
C LEU A 81 45.23 -8.52 -12.76
N MET A 82 45.18 -9.56 -11.92
CA MET A 82 43.94 -10.23 -11.59
C MET A 82 42.96 -9.32 -10.82
N LEU A 83 43.44 -8.55 -9.84
CA LEU A 83 42.59 -7.60 -9.10
C LEU A 83 42.07 -6.48 -10.01
N SER A 84 42.90 -5.95 -10.92
CA SER A 84 42.45 -4.94 -11.89
C SER A 84 41.38 -5.48 -12.85
N LEU A 85 41.55 -6.71 -13.34
CA LEU A 85 40.55 -7.39 -14.16
C LEU A 85 39.26 -7.63 -13.37
N GLN A 86 39.37 -8.07 -12.12
CA GLN A 86 38.23 -8.30 -11.23
C GLN A 86 37.41 -7.01 -11.04
N ALA A 87 38.07 -5.88 -10.79
CA ALA A 87 37.41 -4.58 -10.68
C ALA A 87 36.72 -4.17 -11.98
N SER A 88 37.38 -4.38 -13.13
CA SER A 88 36.84 -4.06 -14.46
C SER A 88 35.56 -4.83 -14.79
N TYR A 89 35.51 -6.12 -14.46
CA TYR A 89 34.32 -6.96 -14.70
C TYR A 89 33.23 -6.79 -13.64
N ALA A 90 33.57 -6.33 -12.43
CA ALA A 90 32.59 -6.05 -11.39
C ALA A 90 31.62 -4.93 -11.80
N ALA A 91 32.11 -3.85 -12.41
CA ALA A 91 31.29 -2.70 -12.82
C ALA A 91 30.08 -3.06 -13.70
N PRO A 92 30.22 -3.78 -14.84
CA PRO A 92 29.09 -4.16 -15.67
C PRO A 92 28.13 -5.14 -14.97
N LEU A 93 28.64 -6.06 -14.14
CA LEU A 93 27.79 -6.95 -13.35
C LEU A 93 26.95 -6.18 -12.33
N ILE A 94 27.56 -5.22 -11.64
CA ILE A 94 26.88 -4.35 -10.68
C ILE A 94 25.80 -3.53 -11.40
N LEU A 95 26.10 -2.97 -12.57
CA LEU A 95 25.11 -2.23 -13.38
C LEU A 95 23.92 -3.09 -13.79
N LEU A 96 24.14 -4.37 -14.14
CA LEU A 96 23.04 -5.30 -14.45
C LEU A 96 22.20 -5.61 -13.20
N ALA A 97 22.84 -5.77 -12.04
CA ALA A 97 22.14 -5.97 -10.77
C ALA A 97 21.33 -4.73 -10.38
N GLN A 98 21.91 -3.53 -10.50
CA GLN A 98 21.27 -2.24 -10.21
C GLN A 98 20.06 -2.00 -11.10
N ASN A 99 20.17 -2.19 -12.43
CA ASN A 99 19.05 -2.05 -13.36
C ASN A 99 17.83 -2.90 -12.97
N ARG A 100 18.05 -4.09 -12.39
CA ARG A 100 16.97 -4.95 -11.91
C ARG A 100 16.37 -4.47 -10.59
N GLN A 101 17.18 -3.95 -9.67
CA GLN A 101 16.68 -3.38 -8.42
C GLN A 101 15.86 -2.12 -8.71
N GLU A 102 16.36 -1.21 -9.53
CA GLU A 102 15.64 0.01 -9.92
C GLU A 102 14.29 -0.30 -10.59
N ALA A 103 14.21 -1.36 -11.40
CA ALA A 103 12.96 -1.80 -12.00
C ALA A 103 11.94 -2.30 -10.96
N ARG A 104 12.39 -3.00 -9.91
CA ARG A 104 11.54 -3.43 -8.79
C ARG A 104 11.10 -2.24 -7.95
N ASP A 105 12.05 -1.38 -7.58
CA ASP A 105 11.80 -0.19 -6.77
C ASP A 105 10.80 0.76 -7.45
N ARG A 106 10.86 0.89 -8.78
CA ARG A 106 9.88 1.65 -9.56
C ARG A 106 8.47 1.07 -9.43
N VAL A 107 8.30 -0.25 -9.51
CA VAL A 107 6.99 -0.90 -9.39
C VAL A 107 6.43 -0.71 -7.98
N ILE A 108 7.26 -0.88 -6.95
CA ILE A 108 6.87 -0.65 -5.56
C ILE A 108 6.42 0.81 -5.38
N ALA A 109 7.20 1.77 -5.87
CA ALA A 109 6.86 3.19 -5.77
C ALA A 109 5.58 3.58 -6.55
N GLU A 110 5.27 2.90 -7.66
CA GLU A 110 4.02 3.10 -8.38
C GLU A 110 2.81 2.54 -7.62
N GLN A 111 2.96 1.37 -6.98
CA GLN A 111 1.92 0.78 -6.16
C GLN A 111 1.64 1.62 -4.91
N ASP A 112 2.71 2.11 -4.26
CA ASP A 112 2.63 2.98 -3.09
C ASP A 112 1.85 4.27 -3.42
N ARG A 113 2.20 4.93 -4.53
CA ARG A 113 1.45 6.10 -5.03
C ARG A 113 -0.03 5.81 -5.29
N GLN A 114 -0.37 4.63 -5.81
CA GLN A 114 -1.77 4.25 -6.02
C GLN A 114 -2.49 3.97 -4.70
N ALA A 115 -1.81 3.37 -3.73
CA ALA A 115 -2.35 3.11 -2.40
C ALA A 115 -2.62 4.44 -1.67
N ASP A 116 -1.68 5.38 -1.70
CA ASP A 116 -1.84 6.72 -1.11
C ASP A 116 -3.00 7.48 -1.73
N ALA A 117 -3.14 7.45 -3.07
CA ALA A 117 -4.26 8.09 -3.74
C ALA A 117 -5.61 7.51 -3.32
N ARG A 118 -5.69 6.18 -3.12
CA ARG A 118 -6.91 5.52 -2.61
C ARG A 118 -7.16 5.89 -1.15
N ALA A 119 -6.13 5.87 -0.31
CA ALA A 119 -6.24 6.25 1.10
C ALA A 119 -6.72 7.70 1.28
N HIS A 120 -6.23 8.63 0.44
CA HIS A 120 -6.73 10.00 0.40
C HIS A 120 -8.22 10.07 0.02
N ALA A 121 -8.64 9.34 -1.02
CA ALA A 121 -10.04 9.30 -1.43
C ALA A 121 -10.96 8.70 -0.35
N ASP A 122 -10.53 7.61 0.29
CA ASP A 122 -11.26 6.97 1.39
C ASP A 122 -11.38 7.91 2.59
N MET A 123 -10.32 8.65 2.91
CA MET A 123 -10.35 9.66 3.97
C MET A 123 -11.31 10.80 3.65
N GLU A 124 -11.33 11.30 2.40
CA GLU A 124 -12.31 12.29 1.98
C GLU A 124 -13.75 11.77 2.05
N PHE A 125 -13.97 10.52 1.64
CA PHE A 125 -15.27 9.88 1.73
C PHE A 125 -15.74 9.77 3.18
N LEU A 126 -14.89 9.23 4.07
CA LEU A 126 -15.18 9.14 5.49
C LEU A 126 -15.41 10.51 6.13
N ALA A 127 -14.64 11.53 5.75
CA ALA A 127 -14.84 12.89 6.26
C ALA A 127 -16.21 13.46 5.85
N ARG A 128 -16.66 13.20 4.62
CA ARG A 128 -18.00 13.59 4.15
C ARG A 128 -19.11 12.82 4.88
N GLU A 129 -18.94 11.51 5.07
CA GLU A 129 -19.88 10.68 5.85
C GLU A 129 -19.96 11.11 7.32
N VAL A 130 -18.83 11.46 7.95
CA VAL A 130 -18.84 11.98 9.32
C VAL A 130 -19.52 13.35 9.39
N ALA A 131 -19.32 14.21 8.39
CA ALA A 131 -19.99 15.49 8.32
C ALA A 131 -21.51 15.34 8.14
N SER A 132 -21.97 14.45 7.25
CA SER A 132 -23.40 14.16 7.05
C SER A 132 -24.03 13.56 8.30
N LEU A 133 -23.36 12.59 8.94
CA LEU A 133 -23.80 11.99 10.20
C LEU A 133 -23.91 13.04 11.31
N ARG A 134 -22.93 13.94 11.42
CA ARG A 134 -22.97 15.03 12.41
C ARG A 134 -24.15 15.97 12.18
N MET A 135 -24.47 16.31 10.93
CA MET A 135 -25.63 17.15 10.61
C MET A 135 -26.94 16.43 10.97
N ALA A 136 -27.09 15.17 10.57
CA ALA A 136 -28.27 14.36 10.87
C ALA A 136 -28.50 14.19 12.39
N VAL A 137 -27.43 13.92 13.15
CA VAL A 137 -27.49 13.87 14.63
C VAL A 137 -27.81 15.25 15.21
N GLY A 138 -27.25 16.32 14.66
CA GLY A 138 -27.53 17.69 15.09
C GLY A 138 -29.01 18.07 14.96
N GLU A 139 -29.68 17.65 13.88
CA GLU A 139 -31.11 17.89 13.68
C GLU A 139 -31.97 17.11 14.70
N VAL A 140 -31.68 15.82 14.92
CA VAL A 140 -32.45 14.96 15.85
C VAL A 140 -32.17 15.31 17.32
N ALA A 141 -30.97 15.81 17.64
CA ALA A 141 -30.57 16.19 18.99
C ALA A 141 -30.85 17.66 19.32
N THR A 142 -31.76 18.34 18.60
CA THR A 142 -32.12 19.71 18.96
C THR A 142 -32.74 19.68 20.37
N ARG A 143 -32.14 20.42 21.31
CA ARG A 143 -32.57 20.47 22.73
C ARG A 143 -34.07 20.66 22.88
N ASP A 144 -34.67 21.45 21.99
CA ASP A 144 -36.09 21.75 22.00
C ASP A 144 -36.96 20.54 21.60
N PHE A 145 -36.51 19.70 20.65
CA PHE A 145 -37.18 18.46 20.26
C PHE A 145 -37.12 17.39 21.37
N LEU A 146 -35.92 17.16 21.93
CA LEU A 146 -35.77 16.27 23.09
C LEU A 146 -36.60 16.75 24.28
N ARG A 147 -36.69 18.07 24.48
CA ARG A 147 -37.49 18.66 25.54
C ARG A 147 -38.99 18.53 25.29
N SER A 148 -39.45 18.69 24.05
CA SER A 148 -40.86 18.50 23.71
C SER A 148 -41.27 17.04 23.85
N GLU A 149 -40.44 16.08 23.41
CA GLU A 149 -40.73 14.66 23.56
C GLU A 149 -40.70 14.20 25.02
N LEU A 150 -39.72 14.65 25.81
CA LEU A 150 -39.70 14.37 27.24
C LEU A 150 -40.95 14.91 27.94
N ARG A 151 -41.44 16.10 27.55
CA ARG A 151 -42.70 16.65 28.10
C ARG A 151 -43.93 15.89 27.64
N SER A 152 -43.98 15.52 26.35
CA SER A 152 -45.05 14.71 25.78
C SER A 152 -45.19 13.39 26.54
N LEU A 153 -44.09 12.66 26.69
CA LEU A 153 -44.06 11.40 27.44
C LEU A 153 -44.42 11.56 28.93
N LEU A 154 -44.01 12.67 29.56
CA LEU A 154 -44.37 12.98 30.95
C LEU A 154 -45.88 13.22 31.09
N ALA A 155 -46.47 13.99 30.18
CA ALA A 155 -47.91 14.27 30.16
C ALA A 155 -48.73 12.99 29.94
N ASP A 156 -48.29 12.13 29.01
CA ASP A 156 -48.94 10.86 28.70
C ASP A 156 -48.92 9.88 29.90
N LEU A 157 -47.83 9.89 30.69
CA LEU A 157 -47.73 9.16 31.95
C LEU A 157 -48.60 9.77 33.05
N GLU A 158 -48.69 11.09 33.14
CA GLU A 158 -49.51 11.78 34.13
C GLU A 158 -51.00 11.50 33.89
N GLU A 159 -51.44 11.53 32.64
CA GLU A 159 -52.82 11.18 32.24
C GLU A 159 -53.16 9.71 32.52
N ARG A 160 -52.20 8.79 32.34
CA ARG A 160 -52.36 7.39 32.76
C ARG A 160 -52.31 7.21 34.28
N SER A 161 -51.66 8.11 35.00
CA SER A 161 -51.54 8.05 36.46
C SER A 161 -52.74 8.64 37.18
N VAL A 162 -53.60 9.40 36.50
CA VAL A 162 -54.88 9.92 37.02
C VAL A 162 -55.93 8.80 36.92
N PRO A 163 -56.23 8.06 38.00
CA PRO A 163 -57.25 7.02 37.99
C PRO A 163 -58.58 7.71 38.32
N GLY A 164 -59.48 7.76 37.34
CA GLY A 164 -60.86 8.23 37.39
C GLY A 164 -61.36 8.78 38.73
N ASP A 165 -61.50 10.11 38.80
CA ASP A 165 -62.37 10.73 39.79
C ASP A 165 -63.82 10.39 39.40
N ARG A 166 -64.33 9.35 40.06
CA ARG A 166 -65.72 8.91 40.04
C ARG A 166 -66.51 9.77 41.02
N SER A 167 -67.12 10.86 40.55
CA SER A 167 -68.25 11.57 41.18
C SER A 167 -68.37 12.94 40.49
N GLU A 168 -69.50 13.41 39.96
CA GLU A 168 -70.88 13.30 40.43
C GLU A 168 -71.86 13.31 39.24
N ASP A 169 -72.96 12.55 39.42
CA ASP A 169 -74.10 12.41 38.51
C ASP A 169 -74.91 13.73 38.35
N PRO A 170 -75.52 13.98 37.18
CA PRO A 170 -76.54 15.00 37.00
C PRO A 170 -77.92 14.39 37.28
N ALA A 171 -78.54 14.72 38.41
CA ALA A 171 -79.93 14.36 38.70
C ALA A 171 -80.64 15.59 39.28
N GLU A 172 -81.62 16.14 38.54
CA GLU A 172 -83.05 16.14 38.94
C GLU A 172 -83.36 17.27 39.96
N ASP A 173 -84.42 18.07 39.93
CA ASP A 173 -85.74 17.90 39.35
C ASP A 173 -86.54 19.24 39.49
N VAL A 174 -87.47 19.46 38.55
CA VAL A 174 -88.82 20.09 38.68
C VAL A 174 -89.04 21.47 39.38
N ALA A 175 -89.31 22.49 38.53
CA ALA A 175 -90.51 23.39 38.38
C ALA A 175 -91.42 23.80 39.58
N PRO A 176 -92.48 24.62 39.38
CA PRO A 176 -92.58 25.99 38.85
C PRO A 176 -93.39 26.95 39.78
N SER A 177 -93.38 28.26 39.52
CA SER A 177 -94.54 29.19 39.59
C SER A 177 -94.17 30.57 39.03
#